data_AF-A0A8D9EUS0-F1
#
_entry.id   AF-A0A8D9EUS0-F1
#
_cell.length_a   1.000
_cell.length_b   1.000
_cell.length_c   1.000
_cell.angle_alpha   90.00
_cell.angle_beta   90.00
_cell.angle_gamma   90.00
#
_symmetry.space_group_name_H-M   'P 1'
#
loop_
_entity.id
_entity.type
_entity.pdbx_description
1 polymer ?
#
loop_
_entity_poly.entity_id
_entity_poly.type
_entity_poly.pdbx_seq_one_letter_code
_entity_poly.pdbx_strand_id
1 'polypeptide(L)'
;KHRITGGRQLTKISLVLHVLNSPVSCWFLKRKLYIPLIHIKCVTTMDPRLQEILSSIEMCITTTKLMEQAMDKNTSIQQLRLMLRQVSHCIFLMEPLLPTANWRDKVVLCLSQIRKILLLYSRVINTTAEYTMSKDTRWYLSNRMQFCLNEIACIISADTVENEPSMGAFISGVDSALQMLAMPGNAIPNVEPLLCQALTIAKLSNTMNANEITSGCQQVIKERDKLQQDRNNQLNIMTMTNAIELLERRVNTAVLVLFIQIFSDSLLPLRDLVEKCKTVESSGGQQPRKAEDLESLISGFDIHCERIVHVAMFAINCSNASFNHQCIFSMRCCIASLESLEDTLVPALIAFYMDSENQSKRLLLKTLSNHWSDEIVQLETLLHRVIDTAAMSKIIHEEMQCTIQELRNLGNPEDVPIVKRKCDDLTKRGKQLLRHIKTSHQEKQLNTYP
;
A
#
# COMPACT_ATOMS: atom_id res chain seq x y z
N LYS A 1 57.85 10.16 -15.61
CA LYS A 1 57.83 8.85 -16.30
C LYS A 1 56.68 8.02 -15.72
N HIS A 2 55.60 7.87 -16.51
CA HIS A 2 54.48 6.90 -16.42
C HIS A 2 53.66 6.77 -15.13
N ARG A 3 52.38 6.40 -15.14
CA ARG A 3 51.21 6.55 -16.03
C ARG A 3 50.04 5.94 -15.21
N ILE A 4 48.87 6.56 -15.29
CA ILE A 4 47.59 6.09 -14.74
C ILE A 4 47.15 4.76 -15.40
N THR A 5 46.61 3.82 -14.61
CA THR A 5 45.40 2.98 -14.85
C THR A 5 45.16 2.16 -13.57
N GLY A 6 43.99 2.05 -12.92
CA GLY A 6 42.64 2.49 -13.25
C GLY A 6 41.67 1.31 -13.37
N GLY A 7 41.04 0.93 -12.26
CA GLY A 7 39.63 0.53 -12.19
C GLY A 7 39.22 -0.88 -12.63
N ARG A 8 38.60 -1.61 -11.68
CA ARG A 8 37.39 -2.48 -11.79
C ARG A 8 37.50 -3.58 -10.74
N GLN A 9 36.76 -3.48 -9.63
CA GLN A 9 36.22 -4.62 -8.85
C GLN A 9 35.28 -4.21 -7.69
N LEU A 10 35.21 -2.93 -7.31
CA LEU A 10 34.30 -2.45 -6.24
C LEU A 10 32.93 -1.91 -6.72
N THR A 11 32.64 -1.95 -8.02
CA THR A 11 31.42 -1.34 -8.60
C THR A 11 30.19 -2.24 -8.66
N LYS A 12 30.26 -3.53 -8.27
CA LYS A 12 29.08 -4.44 -8.35
C LYS A 12 28.26 -4.55 -7.07
N ILE A 13 28.80 -4.21 -5.90
CA ILE A 13 28.02 -4.16 -4.64
C ILE A 13 27.38 -2.77 -4.44
N SER A 14 28.02 -1.71 -4.96
CA SER A 14 27.43 -0.37 -4.97
C SER A 14 26.20 -0.27 -5.88
N LEU A 15 26.12 -1.06 -6.98
CA LEU A 15 24.95 -1.08 -7.84
C LEU A 15 23.74 -1.77 -7.19
N VAL A 16 23.95 -2.80 -6.36
CA VAL A 16 22.87 -3.45 -5.59
C VAL A 16 22.38 -2.51 -4.49
N LEU A 17 23.26 -1.72 -3.87
CA LEU A 17 22.85 -0.69 -2.90
C LEU A 17 22.17 0.54 -3.55
N HIS A 18 22.49 0.87 -4.80
CA HIS A 18 21.78 1.93 -5.54
C HIS A 18 20.43 1.45 -6.11
N VAL A 19 20.30 0.17 -6.46
CA VAL A 19 19.01 -0.46 -6.80
C VAL A 19 18.14 -0.64 -5.55
N LEU A 20 18.73 -0.85 -4.38
CA LEU A 20 18.06 -0.87 -3.07
C LEU A 20 17.72 0.52 -2.49
N ASN A 21 18.20 1.60 -3.12
CA ASN A 21 17.81 3.00 -2.89
C ASN A 21 16.85 3.52 -3.97
N SER A 22 16.46 2.67 -4.93
CA SER A 22 15.26 2.92 -5.72
C SER A 22 14.09 2.35 -4.92
N PRO A 23 13.19 3.18 -4.37
CA PRO A 23 11.94 2.63 -3.87
C PRO A 23 11.32 1.90 -5.05
N VAL A 24 10.95 0.62 -4.88
CA VAL A 24 10.07 -0.06 -5.82
C VAL A 24 8.82 0.79 -5.86
N SER A 25 8.77 1.66 -6.85
CA SER A 25 8.12 2.94 -6.68
C SER A 25 6.67 2.72 -7.00
N CYS A 26 5.84 2.99 -6.00
CA CYS A 26 4.41 3.18 -6.10
C CYS A 26 4.04 3.80 -7.45
N TRP A 27 3.06 3.20 -8.10
CA TRP A 27 2.54 3.63 -9.39
C TRP A 27 2.11 5.11 -9.36
N PHE A 28 1.64 5.62 -8.20
CA PHE A 28 1.32 7.04 -7.98
C PHE A 28 2.54 7.95 -7.78
N LEU A 29 3.57 7.55 -7.01
CA LEU A 29 4.75 8.39 -6.73
C LEU A 29 5.65 8.57 -7.95
N LYS A 30 5.80 7.53 -8.79
CA LYS A 30 6.67 7.59 -9.98
C LYS A 30 6.13 8.52 -11.07
N ARG A 31 4.80 8.71 -11.15
CA ARG A 31 4.16 9.59 -12.15
C ARG A 31 3.97 11.03 -11.69
N LYS A 32 3.87 11.35 -10.39
CA LYS A 32 3.69 12.75 -9.93
C LYS A 32 4.88 13.68 -10.20
N LEU A 33 6.10 13.16 -10.38
CA LEU A 33 7.26 13.95 -10.82
C LEU A 33 7.22 14.35 -12.30
N TYR A 34 6.23 13.87 -13.06
CA TYR A 34 5.91 14.31 -14.40
C TYR A 34 4.40 14.53 -14.47
N ILE A 35 3.94 15.76 -14.26
CA ILE A 35 2.73 16.21 -14.97
C ILE A 35 3.24 16.54 -16.37
N PRO A 36 3.10 15.68 -17.40
CA PRO A 36 3.26 16.20 -18.73
C PRO A 36 2.11 17.19 -18.90
N LEU A 37 2.42 18.44 -19.19
CA LEU A 37 1.50 19.28 -19.96
C LEU A 37 0.98 18.37 -21.08
N ILE A 38 -0.33 18.07 -21.04
CA ILE A 38 -0.98 17.18 -22.00
C ILE A 38 -0.90 17.88 -23.36
N HIS A 39 0.19 17.65 -24.07
CA HIS A 39 0.18 17.73 -25.52
C HIS A 39 -0.44 16.42 -25.97
N ILE A 40 -1.77 16.42 -26.14
CA ILE A 40 -2.45 15.41 -26.95
C ILE A 40 -1.73 15.49 -28.30
N LYS A 41 -0.80 14.57 -28.56
CA LYS A 41 -0.29 14.39 -29.90
C LYS A 41 -1.51 14.02 -30.74
N CYS A 42 -1.85 14.87 -31.70
CA CYS A 42 -2.77 14.50 -32.77
C CYS A 42 -2.18 13.28 -33.49
N VAL A 43 -2.48 12.09 -32.99
CA VAL A 43 -2.27 10.83 -33.71
C VAL A 43 -3.39 10.80 -34.75
N THR A 44 -3.02 11.03 -36.01
CA THR A 44 -3.93 11.21 -37.14
C THR A 44 -4.70 9.94 -37.54
N THR A 45 -4.61 8.86 -36.77
CA THR A 45 -5.35 7.60 -36.98
C THR A 45 -5.76 6.96 -35.65
N MET A 46 -6.35 7.73 -34.72
CA MET A 46 -6.93 7.16 -33.50
C MET A 46 -8.35 6.64 -33.79
N ASP A 47 -8.73 5.49 -33.23
CA ASP A 47 -10.08 4.94 -33.36
C ASP A 47 -11.13 6.00 -32.92
N PRO A 48 -12.13 6.32 -33.77
CA PRO A 48 -13.15 7.33 -33.46
C PRO A 48 -13.88 7.08 -32.13
N ARG A 49 -14.01 5.82 -31.69
CA ARG A 49 -14.59 5.49 -30.38
C ARG A 49 -13.70 5.93 -29.22
N LEU A 50 -12.38 5.80 -29.36
CA LEU A 50 -11.44 6.27 -28.35
C LEU A 50 -11.42 7.80 -28.28
N GLN A 51 -11.56 8.48 -29.43
CA GLN A 51 -11.70 9.94 -29.46
C GLN A 51 -12.97 10.42 -28.74
N GLU A 52 -14.10 9.73 -28.92
CA GLU A 52 -15.34 10.03 -28.20
C GLU A 52 -15.18 9.86 -26.67
N ILE A 53 -14.51 8.79 -26.23
CA ILE A 53 -14.21 8.57 -24.81
C ILE A 53 -13.32 9.69 -24.26
N LEU A 54 -12.26 10.08 -24.97
CA LEU A 54 -11.37 11.15 -24.55
C LEU A 54 -12.09 12.51 -24.43
N SER A 55 -12.97 12.83 -25.38
CA SER A 55 -13.80 14.04 -25.31
C SER A 55 -14.74 14.00 -24.09
N SER A 56 -15.34 12.85 -23.79
CA SER A 56 -16.18 12.69 -22.59
C SER A 56 -15.38 12.82 -21.28
N ILE A 57 -14.13 12.34 -21.26
CA ILE A 57 -13.23 12.54 -20.12
C ILE A 57 -12.87 14.03 -19.94
N GLU A 58 -12.63 14.76 -21.02
CA GLU A 58 -12.34 16.20 -20.97
C GLU A 58 -13.53 17.01 -20.41
N MET A 59 -14.77 16.61 -20.75
CA MET A 59 -15.98 17.18 -20.12
C MET A 59 -16.00 16.92 -18.62
N CYS A 60 -15.66 15.70 -18.17
CA CYS A 60 -15.55 15.39 -16.74
C CYS A 60 -14.50 16.28 -16.06
N ILE A 61 -13.31 16.42 -16.67
CA ILE A 61 -12.23 17.28 -16.15
C ILE A 61 -12.71 18.73 -16.01
N THR A 62 -13.46 19.24 -16.98
CA THR A 62 -14.04 20.59 -16.88
C THR A 62 -15.01 20.70 -15.69
N THR A 63 -15.87 19.70 -15.49
CA THR A 63 -16.80 19.67 -14.35
C THR A 63 -16.09 19.59 -13.00
N THR A 64 -14.93 18.94 -12.90
CA THR A 64 -14.15 18.96 -11.64
C THR A 64 -13.75 20.38 -11.23
N LYS A 65 -13.42 21.26 -12.19
CA LYS A 65 -13.07 22.66 -11.91
C LYS A 65 -14.29 23.43 -11.43
N LEU A 66 -15.47 23.14 -11.97
CA LEU A 66 -16.74 23.70 -11.49
C LEU A 66 -17.07 23.22 -10.06
N MET A 67 -16.80 21.95 -9.75
CA MET A 67 -16.94 21.40 -8.39
C MET A 67 -16.00 22.07 -7.38
N GLU A 68 -14.81 22.47 -7.80
CA GLU A 68 -13.85 23.21 -6.96
C GLU A 68 -14.35 24.63 -6.65
N GLN A 69 -14.94 25.28 -7.65
CA GLN A 69 -15.46 26.65 -7.59
C GLN A 69 -16.84 26.75 -6.93
N ALA A 70 -17.50 25.62 -6.65
CA ALA A 70 -18.85 25.60 -6.09
C ALA A 70 -18.87 26.21 -4.68
N MET A 71 -19.35 27.45 -4.58
CA MET A 71 -19.31 28.21 -3.33
C MET A 71 -20.42 27.82 -2.37
N ASP A 72 -21.62 27.44 -2.83
CA ASP A 72 -22.74 27.05 -1.98
C ASP A 72 -23.10 25.56 -2.11
N LYS A 73 -23.91 25.08 -1.16
CA LYS A 73 -24.34 23.67 -1.08
C LYS A 73 -25.17 23.22 -2.28
N ASN A 74 -26.08 24.06 -2.78
CA ASN A 74 -26.95 23.70 -3.90
C ASN A 74 -26.14 23.58 -5.19
N THR A 75 -25.23 24.52 -5.44
CA THR A 75 -24.30 24.44 -6.56
C THR A 75 -23.42 23.20 -6.44
N SER A 76 -22.89 22.89 -5.26
CA SER A 76 -22.08 21.68 -5.03
C SER A 76 -22.87 20.39 -5.35
N ILE A 77 -24.15 20.32 -4.97
CA ILE A 77 -25.04 19.20 -5.29
C ILE A 77 -25.30 19.12 -6.80
N GLN A 78 -25.55 20.24 -7.46
CA GLN A 78 -25.76 20.29 -8.92
C GLN A 78 -24.52 19.81 -9.68
N GLN A 79 -23.33 20.28 -9.29
CA GLN A 79 -22.08 19.85 -9.92
C GLN A 79 -21.78 18.36 -9.66
N LEU A 80 -22.07 17.85 -8.46
CA LEU A 80 -21.96 16.41 -8.18
C LEU A 80 -22.90 15.57 -9.07
N ARG A 81 -24.15 16.01 -9.28
CA ARG A 81 -25.10 15.32 -10.17
C ARG A 81 -24.64 15.34 -11.62
N LEU A 82 -24.10 16.47 -12.08
CA LEU A 82 -23.55 16.58 -13.43
C LEU A 82 -22.36 15.63 -13.62
N MET A 83 -21.42 15.61 -12.66
CA MET A 83 -20.28 14.71 -12.67
C MET A 83 -20.71 13.24 -12.71
N LEU A 84 -21.70 12.84 -11.88
CA LEU A 84 -22.23 11.48 -11.89
C LEU A 84 -22.77 11.07 -13.26
N ARG A 85 -23.50 11.95 -13.94
CA ARG A 85 -24.02 11.69 -15.29
C ARG A 85 -22.88 11.53 -16.31
N GLN A 86 -21.90 12.43 -16.28
CA GLN A 86 -20.78 12.40 -17.23
C GLN A 86 -19.87 11.19 -17.02
N VAL A 87 -19.53 10.85 -15.78
CA VAL A 87 -18.76 9.63 -15.46
C VAL A 87 -19.53 8.38 -15.89
N SER A 88 -20.85 8.33 -15.67
CA SER A 88 -21.67 7.20 -16.12
C SER A 88 -21.67 7.07 -17.64
N HIS A 89 -21.70 8.20 -18.36
CA HIS A 89 -21.57 8.22 -19.82
C HIS A 89 -20.18 7.73 -20.28
N CYS A 90 -19.09 8.17 -19.64
CA CYS A 90 -17.75 7.64 -19.93
C CYS A 90 -17.67 6.12 -19.73
N ILE A 91 -18.24 5.60 -18.63
CA ILE A 91 -18.27 4.16 -18.35
C ILE A 91 -19.05 3.42 -19.46
N PHE A 92 -20.21 3.92 -19.84
CA PHE A 92 -21.02 3.35 -20.92
C PHE A 92 -20.25 3.29 -22.26
N LEU A 93 -19.49 4.33 -22.60
CA LEU A 93 -18.66 4.34 -23.81
C LEU A 93 -17.48 3.35 -23.72
N MET A 94 -16.90 3.16 -22.54
CA MET A 94 -15.76 2.27 -22.32
C MET A 94 -16.16 0.78 -22.21
N GLU A 95 -17.37 0.49 -21.72
CA GLU A 95 -17.84 -0.86 -21.39
C GLU A 95 -17.62 -1.90 -22.52
N PRO A 96 -17.89 -1.61 -23.80
CA PRO A 96 -17.67 -2.56 -24.89
C PRO A 96 -16.20 -2.89 -25.16
N LEU A 97 -15.27 -2.01 -24.76
CA LEU A 97 -13.83 -2.14 -25.03
C LEU A 97 -13.09 -2.86 -23.90
N LEU A 98 -13.63 -2.81 -22.68
CA LEU A 98 -13.00 -3.36 -21.48
C LEU A 98 -12.68 -4.87 -21.54
N PRO A 99 -13.52 -5.77 -22.10
CA PRO A 99 -13.27 -7.21 -22.05
C PRO A 99 -11.99 -7.65 -22.78
N THR A 100 -11.62 -6.94 -23.85
CA THR A 100 -10.46 -7.25 -24.70
C THR A 100 -9.26 -6.35 -24.44
N ALA A 101 -9.42 -5.36 -23.57
CA ALA A 101 -8.39 -4.36 -23.30
C ALA A 101 -7.32 -4.89 -22.33
N ASN A 102 -6.06 -4.84 -22.75
CA ASN A 102 -4.89 -5.08 -21.90
C ASN A 102 -4.72 -4.03 -20.77
N TRP A 103 -5.46 -2.91 -20.84
CA TRP A 103 -5.48 -1.84 -19.85
C TRP A 103 -6.69 -1.86 -18.90
N ARG A 104 -7.57 -2.86 -19.01
CA ARG A 104 -8.82 -2.97 -18.25
C ARG A 104 -8.63 -2.71 -16.76
N ASP A 105 -7.73 -3.44 -16.11
CA ASP A 105 -7.59 -3.38 -14.65
C ASP A 105 -7.15 -2.00 -14.16
N LYS A 106 -6.31 -1.30 -14.94
CA LYS A 106 -5.87 0.07 -14.62
C LYS A 106 -7.02 1.06 -14.73
N VAL A 107 -7.83 0.98 -15.79
CA VAL A 107 -9.01 1.85 -15.94
C VAL A 107 -10.06 1.55 -14.87
N VAL A 108 -10.32 0.28 -14.57
CA VAL A 108 -11.26 -0.10 -13.50
C VAL A 108 -10.74 0.38 -12.14
N LEU A 109 -9.43 0.35 -11.89
CA LEU A 109 -8.81 0.92 -10.68
C LEU A 109 -9.08 2.42 -10.58
N CYS A 110 -8.83 3.19 -11.65
CA CYS A 110 -9.13 4.62 -11.68
C CYS A 110 -10.63 4.91 -11.47
N LEU A 111 -11.52 4.15 -12.11
CA LEU A 111 -12.97 4.29 -11.91
C LEU A 111 -13.40 3.96 -10.47
N SER A 112 -12.76 3.00 -9.83
CA SER A 112 -12.97 2.68 -8.42
C SER A 112 -12.55 3.84 -7.51
N GLN A 113 -11.41 4.50 -7.80
CA GLN A 113 -10.99 5.72 -7.09
C GLN A 113 -11.99 6.87 -7.31
N ILE A 114 -12.44 7.10 -8.54
CA ILE A 114 -13.46 8.11 -8.87
C ILE A 114 -14.72 7.87 -8.04
N ARG A 115 -15.20 6.62 -7.97
CA ARG A 115 -16.37 6.26 -7.13
C ARG A 115 -16.13 6.61 -5.66
N LYS A 116 -14.97 6.29 -5.09
CA LYS A 116 -14.63 6.63 -3.70
C LYS A 116 -14.64 8.15 -3.47
N ILE A 117 -14.06 8.92 -4.40
CA ILE A 117 -14.03 10.38 -4.32
C ILE A 117 -15.45 10.96 -4.38
N LEU A 118 -16.32 10.45 -5.25
CA LEU A 118 -17.72 10.88 -5.33
C LEU A 118 -18.50 10.61 -4.04
N LEU A 119 -18.30 9.45 -3.43
CA LEU A 119 -18.89 9.10 -2.13
C LEU A 119 -18.38 10.02 -1.02
N LEU A 120 -17.08 10.33 -1.02
CA LEU A 120 -16.49 11.25 -0.06
C LEU A 120 -17.02 12.67 -0.25
N TYR A 121 -17.13 13.15 -1.49
CA TYR A 121 -17.71 14.47 -1.83
C TYR A 121 -19.16 14.57 -1.35
N SER A 122 -19.97 13.52 -1.60
CA SER A 122 -21.35 13.44 -1.11
C SER A 122 -21.41 13.47 0.42
N ARG A 123 -20.55 12.71 1.11
CA ARG A 123 -20.47 12.69 2.58
C ARG A 123 -20.12 14.07 3.14
N VAL A 124 -19.15 14.77 2.54
CA VAL A 124 -18.76 16.11 2.99
C VAL A 124 -19.92 17.10 2.82
N ILE A 125 -20.58 17.14 1.66
CA ILE A 125 -21.77 18.00 1.43
C ILE A 125 -22.87 17.77 2.46
N ASN A 126 -23.11 16.50 2.82
CA ASN A 126 -24.18 16.14 3.74
C ASN A 126 -23.83 16.43 5.20
N THR A 127 -22.55 16.38 5.57
CA THR A 127 -22.09 16.62 6.94
C THR A 127 -21.80 18.09 7.25
N THR A 128 -21.57 18.92 6.24
CA THR A 128 -21.54 20.37 6.42
C THR A 128 -22.97 20.88 6.67
N ALA A 129 -23.15 21.64 7.76
CA ALA A 129 -24.35 22.44 8.03
C ALA A 129 -24.58 23.48 6.90
N GLU A 130 -25.42 24.51 7.06
CA GLU A 130 -25.62 25.56 6.02
C GLU A 130 -24.30 26.20 5.49
N TYR A 131 -23.19 25.99 6.19
CA TYR A 131 -21.85 26.33 5.76
C TYR A 131 -21.33 25.53 4.56
N THR A 132 -20.51 26.22 3.80
CA THR A 132 -19.95 25.77 2.53
C THR A 132 -18.72 24.89 2.79
N MET A 133 -18.53 23.84 1.98
CA MET A 133 -17.31 23.02 2.03
C MET A 133 -16.07 23.90 1.96
N SER A 134 -15.07 23.66 2.82
CA SER A 134 -13.87 24.50 2.84
C SER A 134 -13.15 24.43 1.48
N LYS A 135 -12.55 25.56 1.07
CA LYS A 135 -11.81 25.66 -0.20
C LYS A 135 -10.78 24.54 -0.35
N ASP A 136 -10.04 24.25 0.72
CA ASP A 136 -9.00 23.22 0.70
C ASP A 136 -9.58 21.81 0.51
N THR A 137 -10.75 21.53 1.09
CA THR A 137 -11.45 20.25 0.88
C THR A 137 -11.96 20.14 -0.57
N ARG A 138 -12.52 21.24 -1.12
CA ARG A 138 -12.96 21.27 -2.53
C ARG A 138 -11.79 21.01 -3.48
N TRP A 139 -10.67 21.70 -3.25
CA TRP A 139 -9.44 21.55 -4.04
C TRP A 139 -8.92 20.12 -3.98
N TYR A 140 -8.80 19.54 -2.77
CA TYR A 140 -8.33 18.17 -2.59
C TYR A 140 -9.16 17.14 -3.38
N LEU A 141 -10.48 17.18 -3.23
CA LEU A 141 -11.38 16.23 -3.90
C LEU A 141 -11.35 16.40 -5.42
N SER A 142 -11.33 17.65 -5.90
CA SER A 142 -11.31 17.96 -7.33
C SER A 142 -9.98 17.55 -7.96
N ASN A 143 -8.86 17.82 -7.29
CA ASN A 143 -7.52 17.46 -7.76
C ASN A 143 -7.34 15.92 -7.84
N ARG A 144 -7.80 15.17 -6.83
CA ARG A 144 -7.79 13.70 -6.90
C ARG A 144 -8.66 13.15 -8.03
N MET A 145 -9.81 13.77 -8.28
CA MET A 145 -10.70 13.39 -9.39
C MET A 145 -10.02 13.64 -10.75
N GLN A 146 -9.45 14.84 -10.93
CA GLN A 146 -8.71 15.20 -12.15
C GLN A 146 -7.55 14.25 -12.40
N PHE A 147 -6.79 13.89 -11.38
CA PHE A 147 -5.71 12.92 -11.50
C PHE A 147 -6.23 11.59 -12.07
N CYS A 148 -7.30 11.03 -11.52
CA CYS A 148 -7.85 9.76 -12.00
C CYS A 148 -8.36 9.85 -13.44
N LEU A 149 -9.01 10.95 -13.81
CA LEU A 149 -9.51 11.18 -15.17
C LEU A 149 -8.37 11.34 -16.18
N ASN A 150 -7.32 12.09 -15.83
CA ASN A 150 -6.12 12.25 -16.64
C ASN A 150 -5.40 10.92 -16.82
N GLU A 151 -5.30 10.09 -15.78
CA GLU A 151 -4.70 8.76 -15.88
C GLU A 151 -5.48 7.85 -16.85
N ILE A 152 -6.82 7.87 -16.80
CA ILE A 152 -7.65 7.13 -17.77
C ILE A 152 -7.37 7.63 -19.20
N ALA A 153 -7.33 8.94 -19.41
CA ALA A 153 -7.02 9.52 -20.72
C ALA A 153 -5.63 9.10 -21.22
N CYS A 154 -4.62 9.13 -20.36
CA CYS A 154 -3.26 8.69 -20.67
C CYS A 154 -3.21 7.20 -21.02
N ILE A 155 -3.91 6.35 -20.28
CA ILE A 155 -3.96 4.90 -20.52
C ILE A 155 -4.59 4.60 -21.88
N ILE A 156 -5.72 5.26 -22.20
CA ILE A 156 -6.44 5.07 -23.46
C ILE A 156 -5.63 5.61 -24.66
N SER A 157 -4.83 6.64 -24.44
CA SER A 157 -4.00 7.26 -25.48
C SER A 157 -2.64 6.58 -25.69
N ALA A 158 -2.27 5.61 -24.86
CA ALA A 158 -0.96 4.98 -24.94
C ALA A 158 -0.92 3.83 -25.96
N ASP A 159 0.05 3.87 -26.88
CA ASP A 159 0.30 2.80 -27.87
C ASP A 159 0.86 1.51 -27.25
N THR A 160 1.42 1.58 -26.04
CA THR A 160 1.96 0.42 -25.32
C THR A 160 1.56 0.45 -23.85
N VAL A 161 1.03 -0.66 -23.35
CA VAL A 161 0.72 -0.82 -21.93
C VAL A 161 1.92 -1.50 -21.28
N GLU A 162 2.59 -0.81 -20.35
CA GLU A 162 3.57 -1.46 -19.48
C GLU A 162 2.87 -2.58 -18.70
N ASN A 163 3.32 -3.82 -18.90
CA ASN A 163 2.84 -4.98 -18.17
C ASN A 163 3.19 -4.80 -16.69
N GLU A 164 2.18 -4.75 -15.83
CA GLU A 164 2.40 -4.79 -14.39
C GLU A 164 3.02 -6.13 -13.98
N PRO A 165 3.81 -6.16 -12.89
CA PRO A 165 4.18 -7.43 -12.28
C PRO A 165 2.90 -8.23 -11.99
N SER A 166 2.87 -9.47 -12.48
CA SER A 166 1.71 -10.35 -12.38
C SER A 166 1.34 -10.58 -10.91
N MET A 167 0.04 -10.63 -10.60
CA MET A 167 -0.44 -11.11 -9.31
C MET A 167 0.21 -12.47 -8.98
N GLY A 168 0.52 -12.72 -7.71
CA GLY A 168 1.23 -13.95 -7.34
C GLY A 168 2.73 -13.95 -7.69
N ALA A 169 3.35 -12.80 -7.99
CA ALA A 169 4.76 -12.72 -8.42
C ALA A 169 5.76 -13.40 -7.45
N PHE A 170 5.50 -13.37 -6.14
CA PHE A 170 6.39 -14.00 -5.16
C PHE A 170 6.31 -15.52 -5.25
N ILE A 171 5.09 -16.07 -5.10
CA ILE A 171 4.86 -17.51 -5.15
C ILE A 171 5.21 -18.08 -6.52
N SER A 172 4.79 -17.43 -7.61
CA SER A 172 5.17 -17.85 -8.97
C SER A 172 6.69 -17.80 -9.18
N GLY A 173 7.40 -16.86 -8.54
CA GLY A 173 8.85 -16.82 -8.56
C GLY A 173 9.49 -18.01 -7.82
N VAL A 174 8.94 -18.38 -6.66
CA VAL A 174 9.34 -19.58 -5.91
C VAL A 174 9.03 -20.85 -6.70
N ASP A 175 7.78 -21.03 -7.12
CA ASP A 175 7.32 -22.19 -7.88
C ASP A 175 8.11 -22.37 -9.18
N SER A 176 8.36 -21.29 -9.91
CA SER A 176 9.20 -21.31 -11.12
C SER A 176 10.63 -21.73 -10.81
N ALA A 177 11.22 -21.23 -9.72
CA ALA A 177 12.55 -21.62 -9.29
C ALA A 177 12.61 -23.12 -8.93
N LEU A 178 11.63 -23.61 -8.18
CA LEU A 178 11.52 -25.03 -7.79
C LEU A 178 11.26 -25.94 -9.01
N GLN A 179 10.39 -25.52 -9.93
CA GLN A 179 10.10 -26.26 -11.15
C GLN A 179 11.33 -26.36 -12.06
N MET A 180 12.14 -25.29 -12.18
CA MET A 180 13.40 -25.33 -12.92
C MET A 180 14.40 -26.33 -12.32
N LEU A 181 14.46 -26.43 -10.99
CA LEU A 181 15.30 -27.41 -10.29
C LEU A 181 14.81 -28.85 -10.48
N ALA A 182 13.51 -29.06 -10.67
CA ALA A 182 12.92 -30.37 -10.92
C ALA A 182 13.04 -30.85 -12.38
N MET A 183 13.34 -29.95 -13.33
CA MET A 183 13.41 -30.28 -14.75
C MET A 183 14.70 -31.01 -15.14
N PRO A 184 14.63 -32.00 -16.04
CA PRO A 184 15.82 -32.67 -16.56
C PRO A 184 16.72 -31.68 -17.31
N GLY A 185 17.94 -31.47 -16.80
CA GLY A 185 18.89 -30.45 -17.29
C GLY A 185 19.26 -29.40 -16.24
N ASN A 186 18.55 -29.37 -15.10
CA ASN A 186 18.88 -28.61 -13.89
C ASN A 186 19.29 -27.16 -14.18
N ALA A 187 18.40 -26.45 -14.88
CA ALA A 187 18.62 -25.04 -15.17
C ALA A 187 18.75 -24.25 -13.85
N ILE A 188 19.78 -23.40 -13.75
CA ILE A 188 20.01 -22.61 -12.55
C ILE A 188 18.88 -21.57 -12.44
N PRO A 189 18.07 -21.58 -11.38
CA PRO A 189 16.95 -20.67 -11.26
C PRO A 189 17.43 -19.22 -11.09
N ASN A 190 16.69 -18.29 -11.69
CA ASN A 190 16.89 -16.86 -11.43
C ASN A 190 16.23 -16.49 -10.09
N VAL A 191 17.04 -16.43 -9.03
CA VAL A 191 16.57 -16.12 -7.67
C VAL A 191 16.56 -14.64 -7.34
N GLU A 192 17.08 -13.75 -8.20
CA GLU A 192 17.23 -12.32 -7.88
C GLU A 192 15.91 -11.63 -7.50
N PRO A 193 14.78 -11.83 -8.22
CA PRO A 193 13.51 -11.21 -7.85
C PRO A 193 13.02 -11.68 -6.47
N LEU A 194 13.22 -12.96 -6.14
CA LEU A 194 12.87 -13.55 -4.85
C LEU A 194 13.69 -12.92 -3.71
N LEU A 195 15.02 -12.80 -3.91
CA LEU A 195 15.93 -12.19 -2.94
C LEU A 195 15.60 -10.72 -2.70
N CYS A 196 15.29 -9.96 -3.75
CA CYS A 196 14.87 -8.56 -3.64
C CYS A 196 13.62 -8.40 -2.77
N GLN A 197 12.58 -9.20 -3.02
CA GLN A 197 11.35 -9.15 -2.22
C GLN A 197 11.58 -9.57 -0.77
N ALA A 198 12.37 -10.63 -0.54
CA ALA A 198 12.73 -11.08 0.80
C ALA A 198 13.47 -9.98 1.59
N LEU A 199 14.44 -9.31 0.96
CA LEU A 199 15.21 -8.24 1.60
C LEU A 199 14.36 -6.99 1.88
N THR A 200 13.37 -6.69 1.04
CA THR A 200 12.39 -5.62 1.34
C THR A 200 11.64 -5.92 2.63
N ILE A 201 11.17 -7.17 2.83
CA ILE A 201 10.52 -7.56 4.09
C ILE A 201 11.50 -7.51 5.26
N ALA A 202 12.75 -7.95 5.07
CA ALA A 202 13.78 -7.91 6.10
C ALA A 202 14.01 -6.48 6.63
N LYS A 203 14.08 -5.48 5.74
CA LYS A 203 14.26 -4.06 6.13
C LYS A 203 13.14 -3.52 7.02
N LEU A 204 11.92 -4.02 6.83
CA LEU A 204 10.73 -3.54 7.55
C LEU A 204 10.46 -4.31 8.84
N SER A 205 11.04 -5.50 8.96
CA SER A 205 10.86 -6.43 10.06
C SER A 205 11.67 -6.03 11.31
N ASN A 206 11.39 -6.71 12.43
CA ASN A 206 12.26 -6.62 13.61
C ASN A 206 13.64 -7.22 13.33
N THR A 207 14.60 -6.93 14.21
CA THR A 207 16.01 -7.34 14.04
C THR A 207 16.20 -8.85 13.92
N MET A 208 15.43 -9.64 14.69
CA MET A 208 15.47 -11.10 14.64
C MET A 208 15.07 -11.63 13.26
N ASN A 209 13.88 -11.27 12.78
CA ASN A 209 13.38 -11.70 11.48
C ASN A 209 14.24 -11.17 10.33
N ALA A 210 14.74 -9.93 10.43
CA ALA A 210 15.63 -9.34 9.44
C ALA A 210 16.92 -10.15 9.28
N ASN A 211 17.53 -10.57 10.40
CA ASN A 211 18.73 -11.40 10.40
C ASN A 211 18.46 -12.80 9.84
N GLU A 212 17.34 -13.42 10.20
CA GLU A 212 16.97 -14.74 9.69
C GLU A 212 16.73 -14.74 8.18
N ILE A 213 16.02 -13.73 7.66
CA ILE A 213 15.80 -13.58 6.22
C ILE A 213 17.12 -13.31 5.51
N THR A 214 17.95 -12.39 6.01
CA THR A 214 19.25 -12.07 5.40
C THR A 214 20.16 -13.28 5.34
N SER A 215 20.20 -14.09 6.41
CA SER A 215 20.92 -15.36 6.44
C SER A 215 20.35 -16.36 5.42
N GLY A 216 19.03 -16.43 5.28
CA GLY A 216 18.37 -17.26 4.26
C GLY A 216 18.75 -16.84 2.84
N CYS A 217 18.74 -15.54 2.55
CA CYS A 217 19.19 -15.01 1.25
C CYS A 217 20.65 -15.38 0.95
N GLN A 218 21.54 -15.24 1.94
CA GLN A 218 22.95 -15.64 1.80
C GLN A 218 23.10 -17.15 1.54
N GLN A 219 22.28 -17.97 2.19
CA GLN A 219 22.26 -19.41 1.97
C GLN A 219 21.81 -19.75 0.55
N VAL A 220 20.73 -19.14 0.05
CA VAL A 220 20.26 -19.33 -1.34
C VAL A 220 21.34 -18.94 -2.36
N ILE A 221 22.03 -17.81 -2.15
CA ILE A 221 23.14 -17.39 -3.03
C ILE A 221 24.26 -18.43 -3.02
N LYS A 222 24.65 -18.91 -1.83
CA LYS A 222 25.71 -19.91 -1.67
C LYS A 222 25.35 -21.24 -2.36
N GLU A 223 24.12 -21.72 -2.19
CA GLU A 223 23.68 -22.97 -2.82
C GLU A 223 23.55 -22.82 -4.34
N ARG A 224 23.10 -21.66 -4.84
CA ARG A 224 23.13 -21.34 -6.28
C ARG A 224 24.54 -21.42 -6.86
N ASP A 225 25.52 -20.85 -6.17
CA ASP A 225 26.91 -20.82 -6.64
C ASP A 225 27.53 -22.22 -6.65
N LYS A 226 27.18 -23.10 -5.69
CA LYS A 226 27.55 -24.52 -5.74
C LYS A 226 26.90 -25.25 -6.91
N LEU A 227 25.62 -25.02 -7.15
CA LEU A 227 24.90 -25.63 -8.27
C LEU A 227 25.45 -25.15 -9.62
N GLN A 228 25.97 -23.92 -9.70
CA GLN A 228 26.68 -23.42 -10.88
C GLN A 228 27.98 -24.20 -11.17
N GLN A 229 28.69 -24.64 -10.13
CA GLN A 229 29.94 -25.40 -10.25
C GLN A 229 29.67 -26.86 -10.64
N ASP A 230 28.61 -27.47 -10.11
CA ASP A 230 28.23 -28.86 -10.39
C ASP A 230 26.72 -28.99 -10.55
N ARG A 231 26.25 -28.90 -11.80
CA ARG A 231 24.84 -28.77 -12.19
C ARG A 231 24.04 -30.07 -12.08
N ASN A 232 24.70 -31.22 -12.10
CA ASN A 232 24.03 -32.53 -12.11
C ASN A 232 24.03 -33.23 -10.75
N ASN A 233 24.58 -32.55 -9.74
CA ASN A 233 24.65 -33.09 -8.40
C ASN A 233 23.31 -33.01 -7.68
N GLN A 234 22.67 -34.17 -7.52
CA GLN A 234 21.38 -34.31 -6.84
C GLN A 234 21.38 -33.74 -5.42
N LEU A 235 22.51 -33.81 -4.71
CA LEU A 235 22.63 -33.22 -3.38
C LEU A 235 22.56 -31.69 -3.44
N ASN A 236 23.23 -31.05 -4.41
CA ASN A 236 23.20 -29.59 -4.58
C ASN A 236 21.80 -29.09 -4.97
N ILE A 237 21.07 -29.87 -5.78
CA ILE A 237 19.69 -29.56 -6.15
C ILE A 237 18.78 -29.64 -4.93
N MET A 238 18.93 -30.69 -4.11
CA MET A 238 18.17 -30.85 -2.87
C MET A 238 18.48 -29.75 -1.86
N THR A 239 19.75 -29.37 -1.67
CA THR A 239 20.11 -28.28 -0.75
C THR A 239 19.62 -26.92 -1.23
N MET A 240 19.63 -26.67 -2.54
CA MET A 240 19.05 -25.45 -3.13
C MET A 240 17.53 -25.39 -2.94
N THR A 241 16.84 -26.49 -3.19
CA THR A 241 15.38 -26.64 -2.98
C THR A 241 15.03 -26.29 -1.53
N ASN A 242 15.70 -26.94 -0.58
CA ASN A 242 15.50 -26.68 0.85
C ASN A 242 15.82 -25.24 1.24
N ALA A 243 16.82 -24.61 0.62
CA ALA A 243 17.18 -23.22 0.90
C ALA A 243 16.09 -22.24 0.42
N ILE A 244 15.51 -22.48 -0.76
CA ILE A 244 14.40 -21.67 -1.30
C ILE A 244 13.16 -21.82 -0.42
N GLU A 245 12.73 -23.05 -0.11
CA GLU A 245 11.56 -23.32 0.73
C GLU A 245 11.73 -22.74 2.15
N LEU A 246 12.93 -22.84 2.72
CA LEU A 246 13.23 -22.26 4.02
C LEU A 246 13.17 -20.72 3.99
N LEU A 247 13.69 -20.10 2.93
CA LEU A 247 13.61 -18.66 2.76
C LEU A 247 12.15 -18.20 2.64
N GLU A 248 11.35 -18.88 1.81
CA GLU A 248 9.92 -18.61 1.66
C GLU A 248 9.21 -18.67 3.01
N ARG A 249 9.43 -19.74 3.79
CA ARG A 249 8.85 -19.90 5.12
C ARG A 249 9.23 -18.77 6.08
N ARG A 250 10.51 -18.34 6.08
CA ARG A 250 10.99 -17.23 6.92
C ARG A 250 10.34 -15.91 6.53
N VAL A 251 10.24 -15.62 5.23
CA VAL A 251 9.57 -14.42 4.73
C VAL A 251 8.09 -14.43 5.09
N ASN A 252 7.36 -15.52 4.84
CA ASN A 252 5.94 -15.64 5.19
C ASN A 252 5.70 -15.45 6.69
N THR A 253 6.55 -16.06 7.52
CA THR A 253 6.49 -15.88 8.99
C THR A 253 6.72 -14.42 9.38
N ALA A 254 7.75 -13.78 8.83
CA ALA A 254 8.06 -12.39 9.13
C ALA A 254 6.95 -11.42 8.71
N VAL A 255 6.32 -11.64 7.56
CA VAL A 255 5.18 -10.84 7.09
C VAL A 255 3.98 -10.99 8.01
N LEU A 256 3.68 -12.20 8.48
CA LEU A 256 2.59 -12.42 9.42
C LEU A 256 2.86 -11.77 10.79
N VAL A 257 4.09 -11.87 11.29
CA VAL A 257 4.52 -11.14 12.50
C VAL A 257 4.37 -9.63 12.32
N LEU A 258 4.82 -9.10 11.17
CA LEU A 258 4.71 -7.69 10.84
C LEU A 258 3.24 -7.24 10.74
N PHE A 259 2.38 -8.05 10.12
CA PHE A 259 0.93 -7.83 10.07
C PHE A 259 0.31 -7.76 11.48
N ILE A 260 0.68 -8.68 12.37
CA ILE A 260 0.21 -8.68 13.77
C ILE A 260 0.61 -7.37 14.47
N GLN A 261 1.87 -6.96 14.32
CA GLN A 261 2.39 -5.74 14.93
C GLN A 261 1.67 -4.48 14.44
N ILE A 262 1.49 -4.35 13.13
CA ILE A 262 0.84 -3.18 12.50
C ILE A 262 -0.64 -3.10 12.90
N PHE A 263 -1.38 -4.20 12.74
CA PHE A 263 -2.85 -4.20 12.85
C PHE A 263 -3.37 -4.49 14.26
N SER A 264 -2.47 -4.59 15.24
CA SER A 264 -2.83 -4.54 16.67
C SER A 264 -3.39 -3.18 17.09
N ASP A 265 -2.90 -2.07 16.50
CA ASP A 265 -3.47 -0.71 16.63
C ASP A 265 -3.08 0.12 15.39
N SER A 266 -3.68 -0.22 14.24
CA SER A 266 -3.31 0.33 12.93
C SER A 266 -3.50 1.84 12.79
N LEU A 267 -4.31 2.45 13.65
CA LEU A 267 -4.63 3.88 13.65
C LEU A 267 -3.84 4.69 14.69
N LEU A 268 -3.05 4.03 15.55
CA LEU A 268 -2.33 4.69 16.65
C LEU A 268 -1.42 5.83 16.15
N PRO A 269 -0.54 5.65 15.15
CA PRO A 269 0.37 6.74 14.76
C PRO A 269 -0.35 7.99 14.26
N LEU A 270 -1.46 7.83 13.52
CA LEU A 270 -2.29 8.95 13.09
C LEU A 270 -3.04 9.58 14.28
N ARG A 271 -3.55 8.77 15.20
CA ARG A 271 -4.24 9.25 16.40
C ARG A 271 -3.31 10.11 17.26
N ASP A 272 -2.07 9.65 17.48
CA ASP A 272 -1.05 10.37 18.25
C ASP A 272 -0.71 11.72 17.58
N LEU A 273 -0.55 11.75 16.27
CA LEU A 273 -0.35 12.99 15.49
C LEU A 273 -1.54 13.96 15.64
N VAL A 274 -2.77 13.46 15.49
CA VAL A 274 -3.99 14.28 15.63
C VAL A 274 -4.17 14.78 17.06
N GLU A 275 -3.82 13.98 18.07
CA GLU A 275 -3.87 14.38 19.48
C GLU A 275 -2.83 15.46 19.78
N LYS A 276 -1.59 15.30 19.30
CA LYS A 276 -0.55 16.35 19.39
C LYS A 276 -0.98 17.65 18.70
N CYS A 277 -1.76 17.57 17.63
CA CYS A 277 -2.34 18.76 17.01
C CYS A 277 -3.39 19.49 17.88
N LYS A 278 -4.08 18.75 18.75
CA LYS A 278 -5.15 19.28 19.61
C LYS A 278 -4.65 19.77 20.96
N THR A 279 -3.45 19.38 21.39
CA THR A 279 -2.89 19.83 22.66
C THR A 279 -2.72 21.35 22.60
N VAL A 280 -3.64 22.05 23.24
CA VAL A 280 -3.50 23.48 23.53
C VAL A 280 -2.45 23.55 24.62
N GLU A 281 -1.28 24.08 24.28
CA GLU A 281 -0.29 24.47 25.30
C GLU A 281 -0.86 25.64 26.08
N SER A 282 -1.76 25.29 26.99
CA SER A 282 -2.37 26.21 27.92
C SER A 282 -1.33 26.45 29.00
N SER A 283 -1.07 27.73 29.29
CA SER A 283 -0.31 28.28 30.42
C SER A 283 1.16 28.62 30.14
N GLY A 284 1.41 29.92 29.95
CA GLY A 284 2.53 30.61 30.58
C GLY A 284 3.94 30.26 30.08
N GLY A 285 4.26 30.71 28.85
CA GLY A 285 5.66 31.06 28.52
C GLY A 285 6.48 30.06 27.72
N GLN A 286 5.91 29.35 26.74
CA GLN A 286 6.69 28.51 25.83
C GLN A 286 6.52 28.86 24.34
N GLN A 287 7.49 28.36 23.56
CA GLN A 287 7.87 28.74 22.21
C GLN A 287 6.70 28.67 21.21
N PRO A 288 6.73 29.50 20.14
CA PRO A 288 5.76 29.35 19.05
C PRO A 288 5.86 27.95 18.47
N ARG A 289 4.70 27.31 18.21
CA ARG A 289 4.60 26.02 17.52
C ARG A 289 5.41 26.05 16.23
N LYS A 290 6.19 25.01 15.99
CA LYS A 290 6.97 24.86 14.75
C LYS A 290 6.73 23.50 14.11
N ALA A 291 6.97 23.41 12.79
CA ALA A 291 6.73 22.15 12.07
C ALA A 291 7.60 21.00 12.59
N GLU A 292 8.79 21.33 13.08
CA GLU A 292 9.77 20.40 13.66
C GLU A 292 9.24 19.68 14.90
N ASP A 293 8.26 20.25 15.61
CA ASP A 293 7.63 19.62 16.78
C ASP A 293 6.93 18.30 16.43
N LEU A 294 6.56 18.11 15.16
CA LEU A 294 5.91 16.92 14.65
C LEU A 294 6.86 15.95 13.95
N GLU A 295 8.12 16.33 13.69
CA GLU A 295 9.03 15.58 12.81
C GLU A 295 9.22 14.12 13.23
N SER A 296 9.44 13.87 14.53
CA SER A 296 9.58 12.51 15.05
C SER A 296 8.31 11.68 14.92
N LEU A 297 7.13 12.30 15.06
CA LEU A 297 5.84 11.60 14.93
C LEU A 297 5.50 11.34 13.47
N ILE A 298 5.82 12.29 12.59
CA ILE A 298 5.67 12.15 11.13
C ILE A 298 6.57 11.02 10.62
N SER A 299 7.86 11.01 11.00
CA SER A 299 8.78 9.92 10.63
C SER A 299 8.27 8.54 11.10
N GLY A 300 7.72 8.46 12.32
CA GLY A 300 7.10 7.23 12.81
C GLY A 300 5.85 6.83 12.03
N PHE A 301 5.03 7.80 11.60
CA PHE A 301 3.86 7.58 10.76
C PHE A 301 4.25 7.11 9.35
N ASP A 302 5.26 7.70 8.72
CA ASP A 302 5.72 7.34 7.38
C ASP A 302 6.24 5.88 7.35
N ILE A 303 7.06 5.49 8.34
CA ILE A 303 7.53 4.10 8.49
C ILE A 303 6.34 3.14 8.67
N HIS A 304 5.32 3.54 9.42
CA HIS A 304 4.12 2.75 9.62
C HIS A 304 3.30 2.60 8.33
N CYS A 305 3.18 3.67 7.53
CA CYS A 305 2.52 3.66 6.23
C CYS A 305 3.25 2.74 5.24
N GLU A 306 4.58 2.86 5.15
CA GLU A 306 5.43 2.00 4.32
C GLU A 306 5.21 0.52 4.67
N ARG A 307 5.23 0.20 5.98
CA ARG A 307 4.95 -1.14 6.48
C ARG A 307 3.57 -1.68 6.08
N ILE A 308 2.52 -0.86 6.19
CA ILE A 308 1.16 -1.24 5.75
C ILE A 308 1.14 -1.59 4.26
N VAL A 309 1.70 -0.71 3.42
CA VAL A 309 1.72 -0.88 1.96
C VAL A 309 2.48 -2.15 1.59
N HIS A 310 3.65 -2.39 2.20
CA HIS A 310 4.45 -3.56 1.88
C HIS A 310 3.83 -4.88 2.33
N VAL A 311 3.18 -4.94 3.49
CA VAL A 311 2.42 -6.12 3.90
C VAL A 311 1.28 -6.40 2.92
N ALA A 312 0.56 -5.36 2.50
CA ALA A 312 -0.53 -5.51 1.54
C ALA A 312 -0.04 -5.94 0.15
N MET A 313 1.04 -5.34 -0.35
CA MET A 313 1.68 -5.74 -1.60
C MET A 313 2.19 -7.18 -1.55
N PHE A 314 2.77 -7.60 -0.42
CA PHE A 314 3.21 -8.97 -0.25
C PHE A 314 2.02 -9.95 -0.28
N ALA A 315 0.92 -9.61 0.40
CA ALA A 315 -0.30 -10.41 0.36
C ALA A 315 -0.86 -10.55 -1.07
N ILE A 316 -0.84 -9.47 -1.87
CA ILE A 316 -1.19 -9.51 -3.30
C ILE A 316 -0.24 -10.41 -4.09
N ASN A 317 1.06 -10.34 -3.83
CA ASN A 317 2.10 -11.15 -4.49
C ASN A 317 2.10 -12.63 -4.06
N CYS A 318 1.37 -12.97 -2.99
CA CYS A 318 1.16 -14.34 -2.52
C CYS A 318 -0.25 -14.86 -2.82
N SER A 319 -1.14 -14.03 -3.35
CA SER A 319 -2.50 -14.46 -3.64
C SER A 319 -2.61 -15.01 -5.05
N ASN A 320 -3.29 -16.15 -5.21
CA ASN A 320 -3.60 -16.70 -6.52
C ASN A 320 -4.74 -15.89 -7.17
N ALA A 321 -4.48 -15.34 -8.35
CA ALA A 321 -5.40 -14.49 -9.09
C ALA A 321 -6.73 -15.18 -9.44
N SER A 322 -6.72 -16.50 -9.62
CA SER A 322 -7.92 -17.25 -10.04
C SER A 322 -9.04 -17.29 -9.00
N PHE A 323 -8.71 -17.25 -7.71
CA PHE A 323 -9.69 -17.37 -6.62
C PHE A 323 -9.99 -16.02 -5.94
N ASN A 324 -9.02 -15.11 -5.92
CA ASN A 324 -9.07 -13.89 -5.10
C ASN A 324 -9.04 -12.58 -5.90
N HIS A 325 -9.34 -12.60 -7.20
CA HIS A 325 -9.22 -11.41 -8.06
C HIS A 325 -9.92 -10.16 -7.49
N GLN A 326 -11.18 -10.28 -7.05
CA GLN A 326 -11.93 -9.15 -6.50
C GLN A 326 -11.34 -8.64 -5.17
N CYS A 327 -10.83 -9.53 -4.32
CA CYS A 327 -10.19 -9.19 -3.06
C CYS A 327 -8.87 -8.45 -3.31
N ILE A 328 -8.02 -8.99 -4.19
CA ILE A 328 -6.75 -8.39 -4.63
C ILE A 328 -7.00 -7.01 -5.25
N PHE A 329 -7.97 -6.90 -6.16
CA PHE A 329 -8.34 -5.63 -6.79
C PHE A 329 -8.78 -4.60 -5.74
N SER A 330 -9.56 -5.02 -4.74
CA SER A 330 -9.99 -4.15 -3.64
C SER A 330 -8.80 -3.71 -2.76
N MET A 331 -7.82 -4.59 -2.52
CA MET A 331 -6.58 -4.21 -1.80
C MET A 331 -5.78 -3.17 -2.59
N ARG A 332 -5.61 -3.36 -3.90
CA ARG A 332 -4.97 -2.37 -4.79
C ARG A 332 -5.70 -1.03 -4.73
N CYS A 333 -7.04 -1.05 -4.68
CA CYS A 333 -7.82 0.17 -4.49
C CYS A 333 -7.54 0.87 -3.16
N CYS A 334 -7.39 0.12 -2.06
CA CYS A 334 -7.04 0.72 -0.76
C CYS A 334 -5.64 1.31 -0.77
N ILE A 335 -4.65 0.58 -1.31
CA ILE A 335 -3.26 1.05 -1.44
C ILE A 335 -3.21 2.35 -2.25
N ALA A 336 -3.85 2.39 -3.43
CA ALA A 336 -3.90 3.61 -4.24
C ALA A 336 -4.57 4.79 -3.51
N SER A 337 -5.60 4.52 -2.70
CA SER A 337 -6.23 5.56 -1.87
C SER A 337 -5.28 6.08 -0.80
N LEU A 338 -4.59 5.19 -0.07
CA LEU A 338 -3.64 5.54 1.01
C LEU A 338 -2.45 6.35 0.47
N GLU A 339 -1.82 5.89 -0.63
CA GLU A 339 -0.72 6.61 -1.28
C GLU A 339 -1.15 8.02 -1.70
N SER A 340 -2.34 8.16 -2.32
CA SER A 340 -2.84 9.47 -2.73
C SER A 340 -3.25 10.38 -1.56
N LEU A 341 -3.50 9.81 -0.38
CA LEU A 341 -3.91 10.51 0.84
C LEU A 341 -2.70 11.11 1.55
N GLU A 342 -1.60 10.37 1.63
CA GLU A 342 -0.37 10.73 2.36
C GLU A 342 0.15 12.12 1.95
N ASP A 343 0.20 12.38 0.65
CA ASP A 343 0.62 13.66 0.05
C ASP A 343 -0.18 14.88 0.54
N THR A 344 -1.40 14.70 1.04
CA THR A 344 -2.24 15.79 1.57
C THR A 344 -2.41 15.73 3.08
N LEU A 345 -2.38 14.53 3.67
CA LEU A 345 -2.62 14.32 5.09
C LEU A 345 -1.52 14.93 5.96
N VAL A 346 -0.25 14.70 5.64
CA VAL A 346 0.88 15.25 6.40
C VAL A 346 0.91 16.78 6.33
N PRO A 347 0.80 17.43 5.14
CA PRO A 347 0.66 18.88 5.07
C PRO A 347 -0.54 19.44 5.84
N ALA A 348 -1.69 18.74 5.82
CA ALA A 348 -2.88 19.17 6.56
C ALA A 348 -2.69 19.07 8.08
N LEU A 349 -1.97 18.05 8.57
CA LEU A 349 -1.57 17.93 9.97
C LEU A 349 -0.70 19.10 10.40
N ILE A 350 0.37 19.40 9.64
CA ILE A 350 1.27 20.53 9.92
C ILE A 350 0.50 21.85 9.90
N ALA A 351 -0.32 22.07 8.86
CA ALA A 351 -1.09 23.30 8.72
C ALA A 351 -2.07 23.51 9.88
N PHE A 352 -2.72 22.45 10.37
CA PHE A 352 -3.63 22.49 11.51
C PHE A 352 -2.88 22.64 12.84
N TYR A 353 -1.72 22.02 13.01
CA TYR A 353 -0.87 22.22 14.19
C TYR A 353 -0.46 23.69 14.35
N MET A 354 -0.03 24.32 13.26
CA MET A 354 0.37 25.73 13.24
C MET A 354 -0.79 26.70 13.50
N ASP A 355 -2.04 26.28 13.27
CA ASP A 355 -3.23 27.14 13.33
C ASP A 355 -4.47 26.30 13.68
N SER A 356 -4.56 25.92 14.96
CA SER A 356 -5.58 24.98 15.46
C SER A 356 -6.98 25.60 15.57
N GLU A 357 -7.07 26.93 15.57
CA GLU A 357 -8.36 27.65 15.62
C GLU A 357 -9.06 27.70 14.27
N ASN A 358 -8.33 27.42 13.18
CA ASN A 358 -8.89 27.49 11.83
C ASN A 358 -9.81 26.30 11.53
N GLN A 359 -11.11 26.60 11.49
CA GLN A 359 -12.15 25.62 11.24
C GLN A 359 -12.01 24.92 9.87
N SER A 360 -11.54 25.61 8.83
CA SER A 360 -11.33 25.01 7.50
C SER A 360 -10.26 23.92 7.53
N LYS A 361 -9.14 24.18 8.23
CA LYS A 361 -8.04 23.22 8.40
C LYS A 361 -8.48 22.03 9.25
N ARG A 362 -9.23 22.29 10.33
CA ARG A 362 -9.82 21.24 11.17
C ARG A 362 -10.76 20.32 10.38
N LEU A 363 -11.62 20.89 9.53
CA LEU A 363 -12.56 20.13 8.70
C LEU A 363 -11.84 19.31 7.63
N LEU A 364 -10.81 19.88 6.98
CA LEU A 364 -9.97 19.13 6.04
C LEU A 364 -9.29 17.95 6.73
N LEU A 365 -8.59 18.21 7.84
CA LEU A 365 -7.90 17.15 8.59
C LEU A 365 -8.86 16.05 9.04
N LYS A 366 -10.02 16.41 9.60
CA LYS A 366 -11.05 15.44 9.99
C LYS A 366 -11.50 14.58 8.80
N THR A 367 -11.69 15.19 7.63
CA THR A 367 -12.10 14.48 6.41
C THR A 367 -11.02 13.50 5.96
N LEU A 368 -9.76 13.93 5.94
CA LEU A 368 -8.61 13.11 5.55
C LEU A 368 -8.36 11.97 6.56
N SER A 369 -8.39 12.24 7.87
CA SER A 369 -8.19 11.21 8.90
C SER A 369 -9.29 10.16 8.90
N ASN A 370 -10.55 10.56 8.67
CA ASN A 370 -11.65 9.61 8.52
C ASN A 370 -11.49 8.75 7.27
N HIS A 371 -11.11 9.36 6.13
CA HIS A 371 -10.87 8.61 4.91
C HIS A 371 -9.70 7.63 5.06
N TRP A 372 -8.59 8.04 5.68
CA TRP A 372 -7.47 7.17 6.03
C TRP A 372 -7.94 5.98 6.87
N SER A 373 -8.70 6.25 7.93
CA SER A 373 -9.19 5.20 8.83
C SER A 373 -10.11 4.21 8.12
N ASP A 374 -11.02 4.68 7.28
CA ASP A 374 -11.90 3.83 6.47
C ASP A 374 -11.09 2.89 5.55
N GLU A 375 -10.05 3.42 4.90
CA GLU A 375 -9.18 2.64 4.00
C GLU A 375 -8.32 1.62 4.74
N ILE A 376 -7.76 1.97 5.90
CA ILE A 376 -6.99 1.04 6.73
C ILE A 376 -7.88 -0.10 7.24
N VAL A 377 -9.09 0.20 7.72
CA VAL A 377 -10.04 -0.82 8.20
C VAL A 377 -10.50 -1.73 7.07
N GLN A 378 -10.76 -1.17 5.89
CA GLN A 378 -11.11 -1.96 4.71
C GLN A 378 -9.93 -2.87 4.31
N LEU A 379 -8.71 -2.33 4.27
CA LEU A 379 -7.51 -3.10 3.93
C LEU A 379 -7.24 -4.22 4.94
N GLU A 380 -7.32 -3.94 6.24
CA GLU A 380 -7.20 -4.95 7.30
C GLU A 380 -8.21 -6.08 7.12
N THR A 381 -9.47 -5.72 6.82
CA THR A 381 -10.54 -6.68 6.56
C THR A 381 -10.21 -7.56 5.35
N LEU A 382 -9.68 -6.98 4.27
CA LEU A 382 -9.28 -7.73 3.08
C LEU A 382 -8.08 -8.64 3.38
N LEU A 383 -7.10 -8.19 4.15
CA LEU A 383 -5.92 -8.98 4.51
C LEU A 383 -6.30 -10.20 5.34
N HIS A 384 -7.23 -10.06 6.28
CA HIS A 384 -7.75 -11.18 7.05
C HIS A 384 -8.38 -12.30 6.20
N ARG A 385 -8.82 -12.00 4.96
CA ARG A 385 -9.43 -12.97 4.05
C ARG A 385 -8.42 -13.83 3.31
N VAL A 386 -7.24 -13.27 3.03
CA VAL A 386 -6.19 -13.98 2.28
C VAL A 386 -5.17 -14.68 3.19
N ILE A 387 -5.12 -14.31 4.47
CA ILE A 387 -4.23 -14.92 5.45
C ILE A 387 -4.75 -16.31 5.84
N ASP A 388 -3.87 -17.31 5.81
CA ASP A 388 -4.18 -18.65 6.32
C ASP A 388 -4.42 -18.65 7.84
N THR A 389 -5.57 -19.18 8.25
CA THR A 389 -5.99 -19.17 9.65
C THR A 389 -5.09 -20.01 10.55
N ALA A 390 -4.57 -21.14 10.06
CA ALA A 390 -3.70 -22.00 10.86
C ALA A 390 -2.34 -21.33 11.12
N ALA A 391 -1.75 -20.74 10.07
CA ALA A 391 -0.51 -19.98 10.16
C ALA A 391 -0.64 -18.78 11.11
N MET A 392 -1.70 -17.99 10.95
CA MET A 392 -1.98 -16.84 11.83
C MET A 392 -2.16 -17.26 13.29
N SER A 393 -2.93 -18.32 13.54
CA SER A 393 -3.18 -18.82 14.89
C SER A 393 -1.91 -19.33 15.54
N LYS A 394 -1.06 -20.03 14.78
CA LYS A 394 0.23 -20.55 15.26
C LYS A 394 1.16 -19.41 15.68
N ILE A 395 1.33 -18.39 14.84
CA ILE A 395 2.23 -17.26 15.13
C ILE A 395 1.73 -16.46 16.33
N ILE A 396 0.42 -16.15 16.40
CA ILE A 396 -0.14 -15.47 17.57
C ILE A 396 0.10 -16.31 18.84
N HIS A 397 -0.11 -17.63 18.76
CA HIS A 397 0.11 -18.51 19.91
C HIS A 397 1.57 -18.48 20.39
N GLU A 398 2.53 -18.61 19.48
CA GLU A 398 3.97 -18.53 19.79
C GLU A 398 4.33 -17.17 20.40
N GLU A 399 3.88 -16.07 19.80
CA GLU A 399 4.13 -14.72 20.33
C GLU A 399 3.51 -14.50 21.72
N MET A 400 2.29 -14.97 21.94
CA MET A 400 1.62 -14.88 23.24
C MET A 400 2.32 -15.73 24.29
N GLN A 401 2.78 -16.94 23.95
CA GLN A 401 3.54 -17.79 24.86
C GLN A 401 4.86 -17.14 25.29
N CYS A 402 5.60 -16.54 24.34
CA CYS A 402 6.82 -15.79 24.65
C CYS A 402 6.53 -14.65 25.62
N THR A 403 5.50 -13.83 25.37
CA THR A 403 5.13 -12.71 26.25
C THR A 403 4.68 -13.20 27.64
N ILE A 404 3.94 -14.31 27.73
CA ILE A 404 3.56 -14.92 29.01
C ILE A 404 4.79 -15.41 29.78
N GLN A 405 5.76 -16.02 29.10
CA GLN A 405 6.98 -16.48 29.74
C GLN A 405 7.83 -15.32 30.26
N GLU A 406 7.92 -14.22 29.52
CA GLU A 406 8.56 -12.99 29.99
C GLU A 406 7.85 -12.39 31.20
N LEU A 407 6.51 -12.35 31.19
CA LEU A 407 5.71 -11.88 32.33
C LEU A 407 5.94 -12.72 33.59
N ARG A 408 6.11 -14.05 33.46
CA ARG A 408 6.43 -14.94 34.60
C ARG A 408 7.78 -14.64 35.24
N ASN A 409 8.69 -14.04 34.49
CA ASN A 409 10.02 -13.68 34.97
C ASN A 409 10.05 -12.29 35.61
N LEU A 410 8.94 -11.53 35.56
CA LEU A 410 8.77 -10.24 36.23
C LEU A 410 8.12 -10.44 37.60
N GLY A 411 8.63 -9.76 38.62
CA GLY A 411 8.18 -9.97 40.01
C GLY A 411 8.45 -8.81 40.96
N ASN A 412 9.07 -7.73 40.48
CA ASN A 412 9.39 -6.57 41.31
C ASN A 412 8.31 -5.48 41.18
N PRO A 413 8.11 -4.63 42.21
CA PRO A 413 7.16 -3.52 42.16
C PRO A 413 7.45 -2.50 41.04
N GLU A 414 8.72 -2.36 40.63
CA GLU A 414 9.14 -1.46 39.54
C GLU A 414 8.72 -1.98 38.15
N ASP A 415 8.36 -3.26 38.03
CA ASP A 415 7.96 -3.88 36.77
C ASP A 415 6.49 -3.59 36.40
N VAL A 416 5.69 -3.01 37.30
CA VAL A 416 4.26 -2.73 37.11
C VAL A 416 3.92 -2.06 35.76
N PRO A 417 4.61 -0.97 35.31
CA PRO A 417 4.33 -0.38 34.01
C PRO A 417 4.65 -1.31 32.84
N ILE A 418 5.69 -2.14 32.97
CA ILE A 418 6.10 -3.12 31.95
C ILE A 418 5.07 -4.24 31.86
N VAL A 419 4.62 -4.75 33.02
CA VAL A 419 3.57 -5.77 33.13
C VAL A 419 2.29 -5.26 32.48
N LYS A 420 1.87 -4.04 32.79
CA LYS A 420 0.67 -3.44 32.19
C LYS A 420 0.76 -3.39 30.66
N ARG A 421 1.88 -2.90 30.11
CA ARG A 421 2.10 -2.84 28.67
C ARG A 421 2.04 -4.22 28.01
N LYS A 422 2.71 -5.22 28.59
CA LYS A 422 2.70 -6.60 28.07
C LYS A 422 1.30 -7.23 28.14
N CYS A 423 0.52 -6.96 29.19
CA CYS A 423 -0.87 -7.41 29.29
C CYS A 423 -1.77 -6.74 28.24
N ASP A 424 -1.57 -5.46 27.95
CA ASP A 424 -2.27 -4.75 26.89
C ASP A 424 -1.94 -5.35 25.52
N ASP A 425 -0.67 -5.68 25.26
CA ASP A 425 -0.22 -6.33 24.02
C ASP A 425 -0.85 -7.72 23.84
N LEU A 426 -0.90 -8.54 24.91
CA LEU A 426 -1.61 -9.83 24.90
C LEU A 426 -3.09 -9.66 24.57
N THR A 427 -3.74 -8.64 25.14
CA THR A 427 -5.16 -8.34 24.90
C THR A 427 -5.40 -7.93 23.44
N LYS A 428 -4.52 -7.09 22.88
CA LYS A 428 -4.60 -6.66 21.48
C LYS A 428 -4.45 -7.85 20.53
N ARG A 429 -3.47 -8.72 20.76
CA ARG A 429 -3.25 -9.95 19.98
C ARG A 429 -4.45 -10.91 20.05
N GLY A 430 -5.00 -11.13 21.24
CA GLY A 430 -6.21 -11.94 21.41
C GLY A 430 -7.42 -11.38 20.64
N LYS A 431 -7.62 -10.06 20.69
CA LYS A 431 -8.67 -9.38 19.91
C LYS A 431 -8.44 -9.51 18.40
N GLN A 432 -7.19 -9.43 17.95
CA GLN A 432 -6.84 -9.59 16.54
C GLN A 432 -7.12 -11.02 16.04
N LEU A 433 -6.75 -12.05 16.82
CA LEU A 433 -7.09 -13.43 16.50
C LEU A 433 -8.60 -13.63 16.41
N LEU A 434 -9.35 -13.11 17.38
CA LEU A 434 -10.82 -13.19 17.39
C LEU A 434 -11.42 -12.50 16.15
N ARG A 435 -10.90 -11.33 15.76
CA ARG A 435 -11.31 -10.64 14.54
C ARG A 435 -11.03 -11.49 13.30
N HIS A 436 -9.82 -12.05 13.19
CA HIS A 436 -9.46 -12.91 12.07
C HIS A 436 -10.40 -14.13 11.94
N ILE A 437 -10.60 -14.88 13.04
CA ILE A 437 -11.47 -16.06 13.05
C ILE A 437 -12.90 -15.70 12.63
N LYS A 438 -13.44 -14.57 13.11
CA LYS A 438 -14.79 -14.10 12.72
C LYS A 438 -14.87 -13.83 11.21
N THR A 439 -13.90 -13.11 10.66
CA THR A 439 -13.86 -12.79 9.22
C THR A 439 -13.72 -14.05 8.37
N SER A 440 -12.79 -14.95 8.73
CA SER A 440 -12.58 -16.21 8.00
C SER A 440 -13.78 -17.16 8.11
N HIS A 441 -14.53 -17.14 9.21
CA HIS A 441 -15.75 -17.94 9.35
C HIS A 441 -16.89 -17.39 8.47
N GLN A 442 -17.06 -16.06 8.40
CA GLN A 442 -18.06 -15.42 7.54
C GLN A 442 -17.82 -15.73 6.05
N GLU A 443 -16.57 -15.79 5.60
CA GLU A 443 -16.26 -16.17 4.22
C GLU A 443 -16.58 -17.64 3.91
N LYS A 444 -16.31 -18.56 4.84
CA LYS A 444 -16.67 -19.97 4.66
C LYS A 444 -18.18 -20.16 4.53
N GLN A 445 -18.98 -19.36 5.24
CA GLN A 445 -20.44 -19.37 5.10
C GLN A 445 -20.91 -18.78 3.76
N LEU A 446 -20.28 -17.70 3.28
CA LEU A 446 -20.60 -17.10 1.97
C LEU A 446 -20.23 -18.01 0.80
N ASN A 447 -19.18 -18.82 0.92
CA ASN A 447 -18.74 -19.78 -0.11
C ASN A 447 -19.48 -21.13 -0.05
N THR A 448 -20.36 -21.36 0.93
CA THR A 448 -21.14 -22.62 1.07
C THR A 448 -22.59 -22.48 0.63
N TYR A 449 -23.04 -21.28 0.24
CA TYR A 449 -24.33 -21.07 -0.41
C TYR A 449 -24.11 -20.64 -1.87
N PRO A 450 -24.52 -21.47 -2.85
CA PRO A 450 -24.32 -21.20 -4.28
C PRO A 450 -25.15 -20.03 -4.80
#